data_AF-A0A0J8YA11-F1
#
_entry.id   AF-A0A0J8YA11-F1
#
_cell.length_a   1.000
_cell.length_b   1.000
_cell.length_c   1.000
_cell.angle_alpha   90.00
_cell.angle_beta   90.00
_cell.angle_gamma   90.00
#
_symmetry.space_group_name_H-M   'P 1'
#
loop_
_entity.id
_entity.type
_entity.pdbx_description
1 polymer ?
#
loop_
_entity_poly.entity_id
_entity_poly.type
_entity_poly.pdbx_seq_one_letter_code
_entity_poly.pdbx_strand_id
1 'polypeptide(L)'
;IRIQRTEPNFAYICLGEAQLMLEEYHSSGWKIANLVRPLGCGVNFQIEVDNVEKIFNRVVENDITLYRALTDNFYSIGQEKACQREFLIQDPEGYLLRFSQYIE
;
A
#
# COMPACT_ATOMS: atom_id res chain seq x y z
N ILE A 1 2.96 -14.88 2.90
CA ILE A 1 3.44 -14.47 4.25
C ILE A 1 4.81 -15.08 4.43
N ARG A 2 5.82 -14.29 4.84
CA ARG A 2 7.20 -14.77 5.06
C ARG A 2 7.42 -15.22 6.50
N ILE A 3 6.96 -14.43 7.46
CA ILE A 3 7.09 -14.72 8.90
C ILE A 3 5.75 -14.37 9.56
N GLN A 4 5.32 -15.22 10.50
CA GLN A 4 4.16 -14.97 11.34
C GLN A 4 4.48 -15.37 12.77
N ARG A 5 4.00 -14.59 13.74
CA ARG A 5 4.05 -14.90 15.18
C ARG A 5 2.74 -14.44 15.83
N THR A 6 2.43 -14.98 17.01
CA THR A 6 1.17 -14.74 17.73
C THR A 6 1.33 -13.99 19.05
N GLU A 7 2.56 -13.76 19.51
CA GLU A 7 2.84 -13.09 20.77
C GLU A 7 3.85 -11.94 20.60
N PRO A 8 3.36 -10.71 20.37
CA PRO A 8 2.06 -10.33 19.78
C PRO A 8 1.82 -10.84 18.36
N ASN A 9 0.59 -10.70 17.87
CA ASN A 9 0.23 -10.98 16.48
C ASN A 9 1.07 -10.10 15.53
N PHE A 10 1.79 -10.74 14.62
CA PHE A 10 2.61 -10.06 13.64
C PHE A 10 2.69 -10.87 12.36
N ALA A 11 2.68 -10.18 11.22
CA ALA A 11 2.86 -10.74 9.90
C ALA A 11 3.85 -9.91 9.09
N TYR A 12 4.89 -10.60 8.60
CA TYR A 12 5.78 -10.06 7.59
C TYR A 12 5.33 -10.57 6.22
N ILE A 13 4.88 -9.65 5.37
CA ILE A 13 4.28 -9.96 4.07
C ILE A 13 5.13 -9.38 2.93
N CYS A 14 5.01 -10.01 1.76
CA CYS A 14 5.70 -9.55 0.57
C CYS A 14 4.80 -9.66 -0.66
N LEU A 15 5.01 -8.73 -1.59
CA LEU A 15 4.45 -8.75 -2.93
C LEU A 15 5.57 -8.34 -3.90
N GLY A 16 6.11 -9.31 -4.65
CA GLY A 16 7.36 -9.10 -5.38
C GLY A 16 8.50 -8.74 -4.41
N GLU A 17 9.17 -7.62 -4.67
CA GLU A 17 10.22 -7.08 -3.82
C GLU A 17 9.69 -6.23 -2.65
N ALA A 18 8.46 -5.75 -2.75
CA ALA A 18 7.83 -4.95 -1.70
C ALA A 18 7.59 -5.78 -0.44
N GLN A 19 7.87 -5.18 0.71
CA GLN A 19 7.90 -5.83 2.01
C GLN A 19 7.22 -4.94 3.04
N LEU A 20 6.25 -5.50 3.78
CA LEU A 20 5.53 -4.80 4.83
C LEU A 20 5.46 -5.66 6.09
N MET A 21 5.53 -5.00 7.24
CA MET A 21 5.33 -5.60 8.55
C MET A 21 4.02 -5.09 9.14
N LEU A 22 3.14 -6.01 9.51
CA LEU A 22 1.90 -5.74 10.20
C LEU A 22 2.04 -6.24 11.62
N GLU A 23 1.80 -5.38 12.61
CA GLU A 23 1.85 -5.73 14.02
C GLU A 23 0.54 -5.29 14.68
N GLU A 24 -0.03 -6.17 15.50
CA GLU A 24 -1.20 -5.85 16.31
C GLU A 24 -0.87 -4.73 17.30
N TYR A 25 -1.87 -3.89 17.59
CA TYR A 25 -1.71 -2.85 18.58
C TYR A 25 -1.51 -3.43 19.99
N HIS A 26 -0.46 -2.99 20.69
CA HIS A 26 -0.27 -3.28 22.12
C HIS A 26 0.41 -2.11 22.87
N SER A 27 0.43 -2.21 24.20
CA SER A 27 0.93 -1.15 25.09
C SER A 27 2.41 -0.85 24.87
N SER A 28 3.24 -1.88 24.68
CA SER A 28 4.68 -1.80 24.44
C SER A 28 5.10 -1.60 22.97
N GLY A 29 4.14 -1.46 22.04
CA GLY A 29 4.43 -1.26 20.62
C GLY A 29 5.05 0.10 20.33
N TRP A 30 5.74 0.24 19.20
CA TRP A 30 6.38 1.49 18.79
C TRP A 30 5.34 2.57 18.48
N LYS A 31 5.24 3.58 19.35
CA LYS A 31 4.29 4.70 19.23
C LYS A 31 5.01 6.00 19.56
N ILE A 32 4.99 6.92 18.62
CA ILE A 32 5.52 8.29 18.82
C ILE A 32 4.43 9.28 19.28
N ALA A 33 3.16 8.91 19.12
CA ALA A 33 1.98 9.69 19.49
C ALA A 33 0.77 8.76 19.66
N ASN A 34 -0.37 9.34 20.06
CA ASN A 34 -1.63 8.63 20.09
C ASN A 34 -2.05 8.20 18.67
N LEU A 35 -2.47 6.95 18.52
CA LEU A 35 -3.01 6.44 17.27
C LEU A 35 -4.47 6.90 17.13
N VAL A 36 -4.69 7.83 16.20
CA VAL A 36 -6.03 8.38 15.88
C VAL A 36 -6.36 8.00 14.46
N ARG A 37 -7.45 7.25 14.26
CA ARG A 37 -7.88 6.84 12.92
C ARG A 37 -8.46 8.02 12.12
N PRO A 38 -8.30 8.04 10.78
CA PRO A 38 -7.51 7.09 9.99
C PRO A 38 -6.00 7.20 10.28
N LEU A 39 -5.33 6.05 10.41
CA LEU A 39 -3.89 6.03 10.61
C LEU A 39 -3.16 6.41 9.32
N GLY A 40 -1.92 6.90 9.44
CA GLY A 40 -1.08 7.22 8.27
C GLY A 40 -1.43 8.52 7.54
N CYS A 41 -2.22 9.41 8.14
CA CYS A 41 -2.52 10.74 7.60
C CYS A 41 -1.25 11.47 7.12
N GLY A 42 -1.27 11.93 5.87
CA GLY A 42 -0.15 12.65 5.24
C GLY A 42 0.86 11.76 4.50
N VAL A 43 0.69 10.43 4.51
CA VAL A 43 1.58 9.49 3.83
C VAL A 43 0.77 8.53 2.94
N ASN A 44 1.37 8.13 1.82
CA ASN A 44 0.99 6.93 1.08
C ASN A 44 2.23 6.07 0.84
N PHE A 45 2.04 4.76 0.77
CA PHE A 45 3.12 3.83 0.46
C PHE A 45 3.02 3.41 -1.00
N GLN A 46 3.97 3.86 -1.82
CA GLN A 46 4.08 3.39 -3.19
C GLN A 46 4.65 1.98 -3.20
N ILE A 47 3.93 1.07 -3.84
CA ILE A 47 4.25 -0.34 -4.02
C ILE A 47 4.35 -0.58 -5.51
N GLU A 48 5.58 -0.65 -6.02
CA GLU A 48 5.84 -0.92 -7.43
C GLU A 48 5.67 -2.42 -7.71
N VAL A 49 4.98 -2.74 -8.81
CA VAL A 49 4.70 -4.10 -9.24
C VAL A 49 4.84 -4.24 -10.75
N ASP A 50 5.24 -5.42 -11.21
CA ASP A 50 5.41 -5.72 -12.64
C ASP A 50 4.10 -5.65 -13.44
N ASN A 51 2.96 -5.93 -12.78
CA ASN A 51 1.65 -5.93 -13.40
C ASN A 51 0.59 -5.39 -12.43
N VAL A 52 0.31 -4.09 -12.52
CA VAL A 52 -0.64 -3.41 -11.64
C VAL A 52 -2.08 -3.80 -11.92
N GLU A 53 -2.43 -4.12 -13.17
CA GLU A 53 -3.77 -4.60 -13.54
C GLU A 53 -4.13 -5.92 -12.85
N LYS A 54 -3.16 -6.83 -12.71
CA LYS A 54 -3.34 -8.08 -11.98
C LYS A 54 -3.66 -7.84 -10.51
N ILE A 55 -3.04 -6.83 -9.88
CA ILE A 55 -3.35 -6.47 -8.49
C ILE A 55 -4.72 -5.80 -8.41
N PHE A 56 -5.02 -4.89 -9.35
CA PHE A 56 -6.30 -4.22 -9.45
C PHE A 56 -7.47 -5.22 -9.57
N ASN A 57 -7.37 -6.19 -10.48
CA ASN A 57 -8.42 -7.20 -10.67
C ASN A 57 -8.66 -8.01 -9.38
N ARG A 58 -7.59 -8.41 -8.68
CA ARG A 58 -7.72 -9.11 -7.39
C ARG A 58 -8.41 -8.27 -6.32
N VAL A 59 -8.16 -6.96 -6.31
CA VAL A 59 -8.80 -6.00 -5.38
C VAL A 59 -10.30 -5.90 -5.69
N VAL A 60 -10.66 -5.78 -6.97
CA VAL A 60 -12.07 -5.73 -7.40
C VAL A 60 -12.80 -7.05 -7.14
N GLU A 61 -12.19 -8.19 -7.43
CA GLU A 61 -12.75 -9.53 -7.18
C GLU A 61 -13.04 -9.82 -5.70
N ASN A 62 -12.39 -9.09 -4.78
CA ASN A 62 -12.59 -9.21 -3.34
C ASN A 62 -13.40 -8.04 -2.76
N ASP A 63 -14.10 -7.27 -3.60
CA ASP A 63 -14.97 -6.15 -3.21
C ASP A 63 -14.26 -5.09 -2.33
N ILE A 64 -12.95 -4.90 -2.54
CA ILE A 64 -12.18 -3.88 -1.81
C ILE A 64 -12.42 -2.50 -2.44
N THR A 65 -12.88 -1.55 -1.63
CA THR A 65 -13.14 -0.18 -2.05
C THR A 65 -11.86 0.51 -2.52
N LEU A 66 -11.89 1.03 -3.75
CA LEU A 66 -10.83 1.86 -4.29
C LEU A 66 -10.91 3.27 -3.69
N TYR A 67 -9.79 3.77 -3.18
CA TYR A 67 -9.65 5.19 -2.87
C TYR A 67 -9.49 6.02 -4.15
N ARG A 68 -8.74 5.48 -5.13
CA ARG A 68 -8.61 6.02 -6.48
C ARG A 68 -8.58 4.88 -7.49
N ALA A 69 -9.35 5.02 -8.57
CA ALA A 69 -9.40 4.03 -9.65
C ALA A 69 -8.08 3.95 -10.44
N LEU A 70 -7.89 2.83 -11.13
CA LEU A 70 -6.74 2.59 -12.00
C LEU A 70 -6.66 3.66 -13.09
N THR A 71 -5.58 4.44 -13.08
CA THR A 71 -5.38 5.58 -13.97
C THR A 71 -3.92 5.68 -14.40
N ASP A 72 -3.70 6.09 -15.64
CA ASP A 72 -2.36 6.46 -16.13
C ASP A 72 -2.10 7.93 -15.76
N ASN A 73 -1.03 8.17 -14.99
CA ASN A 73 -0.61 9.50 -14.55
C ASN A 73 0.74 9.86 -15.15
N PHE A 74 0.84 11.09 -15.65
CA PHE A 74 2.07 11.64 -16.21
C PHE A 74 2.68 12.64 -15.24
N TYR A 75 3.86 12.31 -14.72
CA TYR A 75 4.60 13.14 -13.78
C TYR A 75 5.77 13.83 -14.49
N SER A 76 5.87 15.14 -14.31
CA SER A 76 7.04 15.89 -14.77
C SER A 76 8.22 15.62 -13.84
N ILE A 77 9.28 14.98 -14.35
CA ILE A 77 10.51 14.66 -13.60
C ILE A 77 11.67 15.55 -14.04
N GLY A 78 11.38 16.82 -14.34
CA GLY A 78 12.32 17.77 -14.93
C GLY A 78 12.10 17.94 -16.42
N GLN A 79 13.05 17.51 -17.25
CA GLN A 79 12.95 17.61 -18.71
C GLN A 79 12.13 16.48 -19.35
N GLU A 80 11.84 15.42 -18.60
CA GLU A 80 11.12 14.24 -19.06
C GLU A 80 9.76 14.11 -18.36
N LYS A 81 8.91 13.25 -18.93
CA LYS A 81 7.65 12.82 -18.31
C LYS A 81 7.75 11.34 -17.99
N ALA A 82 7.54 10.98 -16.71
CA ALA A 82 7.35 9.60 -16.30
C ALA A 82 5.86 9.26 -16.37
N CYS A 83 5.51 8.14 -17.00
CA CYS A 83 4.17 7.60 -16.96
C CYS A 83 4.10 6.49 -15.91
N GLN A 84 3.11 6.56 -15.03
CA GLN A 84 2.78 5.47 -14.11
C GLN A 84 1.32 5.10 -14.21
N ARG A 85 1.05 3.82 -14.41
CA ARG A 85 -0.28 3.25 -14.21
C ARG A 85 -0.44 2.91 -12.74
N GLU A 86 -1.47 3.42 -12.09
CA GLU A 86 -1.60 3.29 -10.64
C GLU A 86 -3.05 3.32 -10.16
N PHE A 87 -3.26 2.74 -8.98
CA PHE A 87 -4.50 2.89 -8.22
C PHE A 87 -4.21 2.94 -6.73
N LEU A 88 -5.16 3.45 -5.95
CA LEU A 88 -5.02 3.54 -4.49
C LEU A 88 -6.15 2.79 -3.81
N ILE A 89 -5.81 2.10 -2.73
CA ILE A 89 -6.76 1.60 -1.73
C ILE A 89 -6.43 2.20 -0.37
N GLN A 90 -7.44 2.26 0.49
CA GLN A 90 -7.25 2.51 1.90
C GLN A 90 -7.41 1.21 2.66
N ASP A 91 -6.45 0.87 3.53
CA ASP A 91 -6.58 -0.28 4.39
C ASP A 91 -7.61 -0.05 5.52
N PRO A 92 -8.01 -1.08 6.28
CA PRO A 92 -9.00 -0.92 7.36
C PRO A 92 -8.60 0.06 8.48
N GLU A 93 -7.31 0.34 8.62
CA GLU A 93 -6.75 1.23 9.63
C GLU A 93 -6.66 2.68 9.18
N GLY A 94 -6.64 2.92 7.87
CA GLY A 94 -6.61 4.24 7.24
C GLY A 94 -5.38 4.50 6.37
N TYR A 95 -4.41 3.60 6.34
CA TYR A 95 -3.18 3.75 5.54
C TYR A 95 -3.50 3.69 4.05
N LEU A 96 -2.91 4.62 3.28
CA LEU A 96 -3.05 4.63 1.82
C LEU A 96 -1.95 3.79 1.18
N LEU A 97 -2.37 2.79 0.42
CA LEU A 97 -1.51 1.93 -0.38
C LEU A 97 -1.68 2.30 -1.85
N ARG A 98 -0.59 2.72 -2.50
CA ARG A 98 -0.54 3.13 -3.90
C ARG A 98 0.20 2.06 -4.69
N PHE A 99 -0.53 1.26 -5.45
CA PHE A 99 0.08 0.29 -6.35
C PHE A 99 0.38 0.96 -7.67
N SER A 100 1.61 0.83 -8.15
CA SER A 100 2.08 1.48 -9.37
C SER A 100 2.86 0.53 -10.25
N GLN A 101 2.80 0.77 -11.55
CA GLN A 101 3.67 0.18 -12.55
C GLN A 101 4.20 1.30 -13.44
N TYR A 102 5.51 1.33 -13.66
CA TYR A 102 6.12 2.23 -14.62
C TYR A 102 5.72 1.81 -16.04
N ILE A 103 5.33 2.79 -16.87
CA ILE A 103 5.02 2.58 -18.28
C ILE A 103 6.14 3.25 -19.07
N GLU A 104 6.89 2.43 -19.82
CA GLU A 104 7.90 2.88 -20.79
C GLU A 104 7.29 3.68 -21.94
#